data_AF-A0A527HK06-F1
#
_entry.id   AF-A0A527HK06-F1
#
_cell.length_a   1.000
_cell.length_b   1.000
_cell.length_c   1.000
_cell.angle_alpha   90.00
_cell.angle_beta   90.00
_cell.angle_gamma   90.00
#
_symmetry.space_group_name_H-M   'P 1'
#
loop_
_entity.id
_entity.type
_entity.pdbx_description
1 polymer ?
#
loop_
_entity_poly.entity_id
_entity_poly.type
_entity_poly.pdbx_seq_one_letter_code
_entity_poly.pdbx_strand_id
1 'polypeptide(L)' 'MAERSFAREVEKLRLGAGEEFAGEGILAITKALLQCGVGYVGGYQGAPISHLMDVLADAQD' A
#
# COMPACT_ATOMS: atom_id res chain seq x y z
N MET A 1 -4.35 -9.35 -18.16
CA MET A 1 -4.74 -9.56 -16.75
C MET A 1 -5.12 -8.18 -16.25
N ALA A 2 -6.36 -7.96 -15.80
CA ALA A 2 -6.77 -6.63 -15.36
C ALA A 2 -5.92 -6.23 -14.16
N GLU A 3 -5.20 -5.12 -14.30
CA GLU A 3 -4.47 -4.48 -13.22
C GLU A 3 -5.47 -4.17 -12.10
N ARG A 4 -5.19 -4.66 -10.90
CA ARG A 4 -6.10 -4.54 -9.76
C ARG A 4 -5.82 -3.17 -9.16
N SER A 5 -6.68 -2.19 -9.43
CA SER A 5 -6.55 -0.83 -8.88
C SER A 5 -6.91 -0.80 -7.39
N PHE A 6 -6.18 0.00 -6.61
CA PHE A 6 -6.40 0.18 -5.17
C PHE A 6 -6.84 1.61 -4.82
N ALA A 7 -7.24 2.40 -5.81
CA ALA A 7 -7.50 3.84 -5.68
C ALA A 7 -8.53 4.21 -4.59
N ARG A 8 -9.45 3.31 -4.21
CA ARG A 8 -10.36 3.56 -3.07
C ARG A 8 -9.81 3.01 -1.76
N GLU A 9 -9.14 1.88 -1.82
CA GLU A 9 -8.63 1.15 -0.68
C GLU A 9 -7.42 1.84 -0.02
N VAL A 10 -6.67 2.65 -0.78
CA VAL A 10 -5.56 3.47 -0.25
C VAL A 10 -5.98 4.46 0.84
N GLU A 11 -7.24 4.86 0.88
CA GLU A 11 -7.76 5.71 1.98
C GLU A 11 -7.59 5.06 3.36
N LYS A 12 -7.59 3.71 3.43
CA LYS A 12 -7.35 2.98 4.68
C LYS A 12 -5.93 3.16 5.22
N LEU A 13 -4.98 3.61 4.39
CA LEU A 13 -3.62 3.95 4.85
C LEU A 13 -3.63 5.11 5.86
N ARG A 14 -4.65 5.97 5.81
CA ARG A 14 -4.82 7.13 6.70
C ARG A 14 -5.45 6.81 8.06
N LEU A 15 -5.92 5.57 8.29
CA LEU A 15 -6.45 5.15 9.59
C LEU A 15 -5.46 5.49 10.73
N GLY A 16 -5.95 6.09 11.79
CA GLY A 16 -5.20 6.54 12.96
C GLY A 16 -4.85 5.41 13.93
N ALA A 17 -4.20 5.79 15.03
CA ALA A 17 -3.85 4.87 16.09
C ALA A 17 -5.09 4.30 16.78
N GLY A 18 -5.11 2.99 17.01
CA GLY A 18 -6.23 2.29 17.65
C GLY A 18 -7.37 1.90 16.70
N GLU A 19 -7.33 2.32 15.43
CA GLU A 19 -8.28 1.87 14.42
C GLU A 19 -7.88 0.49 13.86
N GLU A 20 -8.84 -0.41 13.72
CA GLU A 20 -8.61 -1.73 13.12
C GLU A 20 -8.49 -1.61 11.60
N PHE A 21 -7.39 -2.14 11.04
CA PHE A 21 -7.22 -2.24 9.59
C PHE A 21 -7.77 -3.57 9.08
N ALA A 22 -8.76 -3.52 8.18
CA ALA A 22 -9.26 -4.68 7.45
C ALA A 22 -9.17 -4.44 5.93
N GLY A 23 -8.40 -5.26 5.22
CA GLY A 23 -8.17 -5.09 3.79
C GLY A 23 -7.17 -6.10 3.22
N GLU A 24 -6.72 -5.86 1.98
CA GLU A 24 -5.71 -6.71 1.37
C GLU A 24 -4.37 -6.60 2.11
N GLY A 25 -3.64 -7.71 2.16
CA GLY A 25 -2.35 -7.77 2.86
C GLY A 25 -1.33 -6.77 2.32
N ILE A 26 -1.37 -6.44 1.02
CA ILE A 26 -0.46 -5.48 0.42
C ILE A 26 -0.65 -4.06 1.00
N LEU A 27 -1.88 -3.63 1.23
CA LEU A 27 -2.19 -2.35 1.86
C LEU A 27 -1.77 -2.34 3.34
N ALA A 28 -1.93 -3.46 4.04
CA ALA A 28 -1.47 -3.59 5.42
C ALA A 28 0.06 -3.45 5.50
N ILE A 29 0.79 -4.08 4.58
CA ILE A 29 2.25 -3.95 4.46
C ILE A 29 2.63 -2.50 4.13
N THR A 30 1.99 -1.87 3.15
CA THR A 30 2.25 -0.46 2.81
C THR A 30 2.04 0.45 4.02
N LYS A 31 0.93 0.29 4.75
CA LYS A 31 0.65 1.07 5.96
C LYS A 31 1.75 0.91 7.00
N ALA A 32 2.18 -0.33 7.25
CA ALA A 32 3.25 -0.61 8.20
C ALA A 32 4.59 0.05 7.79
N LEU A 33 4.94 0.01 6.50
CA LEU A 33 6.14 0.68 5.98
C LEU A 33 6.09 2.21 6.19
N LEU A 34 4.95 2.84 5.88
CA LEU A 34 4.74 4.28 6.08
C LEU A 34 4.81 4.66 7.56
N GLN A 35 4.19 3.87 8.44
CA GLN A 35 4.26 4.07 9.90
C GLN A 35 5.67 3.91 10.46
N CYS A 36 6.50 3.06 9.84
CA CYS A 36 7.92 2.92 10.16
C CYS A 36 8.81 4.04 9.57
N GLY A 37 8.23 5.02 8.86
CA GLY A 37 8.99 6.11 8.24
C GLY A 37 9.82 5.68 7.03
N VAL A 38 9.47 4.57 6.37
CA VAL A 38 10.16 4.13 5.15
C VAL A 38 9.84 5.09 4.00
N GLY A 39 10.83 5.86 3.57
CA GLY A 39 10.69 6.85 2.50
C GLY A 39 10.99 6.32 1.09
N TYR A 40 11.49 5.09 0.97
CA TYR A 40 11.85 4.51 -0.32
C TYR A 40 11.73 2.98 -0.29
N VAL A 41 11.13 2.42 -1.35
CA VAL A 41 11.05 0.98 -1.57
C VAL A 41 11.52 0.69 -2.99
N GLY A 42 12.33 -0.36 -3.15
CA GLY A 42 12.79 -0.86 -4.44
C GLY A 42 12.83 -2.38 -4.43
N GLY A 43 12.79 -2.99 -5.61
CA GLY A 43 12.82 -4.44 -5.75
C GLY A 43 12.85 -4.89 -7.21
N TYR A 44 12.98 -6.20 -7.40
CA TYR A 44 12.89 -6.80 -8.73
C TYR A 44 11.46 -6.72 -9.27
N GLN A 45 11.32 -6.45 -10.56
CA GLN A 45 10.01 -6.34 -11.18
C GLN A 45 9.23 -7.66 -11.15
N GLY A 46 7.93 -7.53 -10.88
CA GLY A 46 6.98 -8.64 -10.78
C GLY A 46 6.15 -8.57 -9.50
N ALA A 47 5.03 -9.29 -9.47
CA ALA A 47 4.25 -9.44 -8.24
C ALA A 47 5.07 -10.21 -7.18
N PRO A 48 5.01 -9.82 -5.89
CA PRO A 48 4.13 -8.79 -5.32
C PRO A 48 4.73 -7.37 -5.28
N ILE A 49 5.96 -7.15 -5.74
CA ILE A 49 6.63 -5.85 -5.68
C ILE A 49 5.93 -4.81 -6.55
N SER A 50 5.49 -5.17 -7.76
CA SER A 50 4.73 -4.26 -8.63
C SER A 50 3.46 -3.75 -7.94
N HIS A 51 2.70 -4.62 -7.27
CA HIS A 51 1.49 -4.21 -6.55
C HIS A 51 1.78 -3.24 -5.39
N LEU A 52 2.92 -3.40 -4.73
CA LEU A 52 3.33 -2.45 -3.68
C LEU A 52 3.56 -1.05 -4.27
N MET A 53 4.20 -0.99 -5.45
CA MET A 53 4.44 0.27 -6.16
C MET A 53 3.13 0.90 -6.62
N ASP A 54 2.18 0.10 -7.13
CA ASP A 54 0.87 0.59 -7.56
C ASP A 54 0.10 1.22 -6.39
N VAL A 55 0.09 0.56 -5.22
CA VAL A 55 -0.53 1.09 -3.99
C VAL A 55 0.14 2.39 -3.52
N LEU A 56 1.47 2.47 -3.59
CA LEU A 56 2.21 3.68 -3.20
C LEU A 56 1.94 4.84 -4.15
N ALA A 57 1.82 4.57 -5.45
CA ALA A 57 1.45 5.57 -6.46
C ALA A 57 0.01 6.07 -6.24
N ASP A 58 -0.95 5.15 -6.12
CA ASP A 58 -2.36 5.47 -5.87
C ASP A 58 -2.55 6.27 -4.56
N ALA A 59 -1.68 6.08 -3.55
CA ALA A 59 -1.76 6.77 -2.27
C ALA A 59 -1.15 8.20 -2.27
N GLN A 60 -0.39 8.54 -3.32
CA GLN A 60 0.24 9.84 -3.47
C GLN A 60 -0.68 10.87 -4.15
N ASP A 61 -1.65 10.39 -4.93
CA ASP A 61 -2.71 11.18 -5.58
C ASP A 61 -3.85 11.53 -4.61
#